data_AF-A0A925HWT5-F1
#
_entry.id   AF-A0A925HWT5-F1
#
_cell.length_a   1.000
_cell.length_b   1.000
_cell.length_c   1.000
_cell.angle_alpha   90.00
_cell.angle_beta   90.00
_cell.angle_gamma   90.00
#
_symmetry.space_group_name_H-M   'P 1'
#
loop_
_entity.id
_entity.type
_entity.pdbx_description
1 polymer ?
#
loop_
_entity_poly.entity_id
_entity_poly.type
_entity_poly.pdbx_seq_one_letter_code
_entity_poly.pdbx_strand_id
1 'polypeptide(L)'
;MPFLRKAFPYLAIALGLASLAWAVSFGTLPKADFTFDNGNEIRTADPSKATGQPENRVINAMFEGLMRSLPEEGWEKKYGPGENVPMTPHGAMAERFDVSDDGRVYTFHMRKGVLWSNGEPVTAEDFSWSWRRMLHPETASEYAYQLYYLVGAEDYNTAVVKEDSLVEVELDGTRRDRLQAFPRGTIVRGKILSIQKPPEPAELAKESKANAEAKSKAEATWKEGWVYEVRVDSVEPSAEDPSPIQTGRGEKIACCPDPAKGKSIYSGPLVKILHVLPDFEKTVGVKAESPQRLVVTLKSRTAYFDELVAFYPLYPVNRKCVEEHGSPNWTKPQNLVCNGPYTMEFRRIRDRIRLVKNPKYWDVEQVQLEVIDAMAVKSETTTLNMYLNDQIDWATQLPPPMIPKLKEIMPAEFPSAPMLTVYLYRVNVTKAGLDNSKVRRALNLAIDKKNICDIITRAGEVPATGVVPPGLAGYTPPPGTNY
;
A
#
# COMPACT_ATOMS: atom_id res chain seq x y z
N MET A 1 49.56 -26.60 37.46
CA MET A 1 48.96 -25.52 36.63
C MET A 1 49.05 -24.11 37.29
N PRO A 2 50.20 -23.62 37.79
CA PRO A 2 50.29 -22.27 38.39
C PRO A 2 50.34 -21.12 37.36
N PHE A 3 50.81 -21.40 36.13
CA PHE A 3 50.91 -20.42 35.04
C PHE A 3 49.54 -19.93 34.56
N LEU A 4 48.60 -20.86 34.28
CA LEU A 4 47.24 -20.54 33.86
C LEU A 4 46.47 -19.65 34.86
N ARG A 5 46.71 -19.86 36.16
CA ARG A 5 46.04 -19.09 37.23
C ARG A 5 46.55 -17.64 37.32
N LYS A 6 47.83 -17.40 36.97
CA LYS A 6 48.42 -16.07 36.88
C LYS A 6 48.11 -15.37 35.56
N ALA A 7 47.96 -16.14 34.48
CA ALA A 7 47.64 -15.62 33.14
C ALA A 7 46.15 -15.23 32.98
N PHE A 8 45.24 -15.89 33.72
CA PHE A 8 43.80 -15.67 33.63
C PHE A 8 43.34 -14.20 33.79
N PRO A 9 43.77 -13.41 34.79
CA PRO A 9 43.34 -12.02 34.90
C PRO A 9 43.81 -11.15 33.73
N TYR A 10 45.00 -11.40 33.17
CA TYR A 10 45.50 -10.69 31.99
C TYR A 10 44.74 -11.09 30.72
N LEU A 11 44.40 -12.38 30.57
CA LEU A 11 43.54 -12.87 29.49
C LEU A 11 42.12 -12.30 29.58
N ALA A 12 41.55 -12.21 30.78
CA ALA A 12 40.24 -11.62 31.00
C ALA A 12 40.22 -10.11 30.71
N ILE A 13 41.27 -9.38 31.10
CA ILE A 13 41.44 -7.97 30.74
C ILE A 13 41.62 -7.80 29.23
N ALA A 14 42.46 -8.64 28.59
CA ALA A 14 42.66 -8.59 27.14
C ALA A 14 41.37 -8.91 26.37
N LEU A 15 40.59 -9.90 26.82
CA LEU A 15 39.27 -10.21 26.27
C LEU A 15 38.25 -9.08 26.53
N GLY A 16 38.30 -8.44 27.70
CA GLY A 16 37.47 -7.28 28.03
C GLY A 16 37.80 -6.03 27.20
N LEU A 17 39.08 -5.78 26.96
CA LEU A 17 39.55 -4.70 26.09
C LEU A 17 39.27 -5.00 24.62
N ALA A 18 39.41 -6.26 24.19
CA ALA A 18 39.06 -6.69 22.84
C ALA A 18 37.54 -6.63 22.61
N SER A 19 36.72 -6.99 23.61
CA SER A 19 35.26 -6.89 23.51
C SER A 19 34.78 -5.44 23.57
N LEU A 20 35.42 -4.57 24.36
CA LEU A 20 35.16 -3.14 24.37
C LEU A 20 35.61 -2.50 23.05
N ALA A 21 36.81 -2.81 22.56
CA ALA A 21 37.27 -2.35 21.26
C ALA A 21 36.36 -2.84 20.13
N TRP A 22 35.89 -4.09 20.18
CA TRP A 22 34.90 -4.63 19.24
C TRP A 22 33.53 -3.95 19.37
N ALA A 23 33.05 -3.69 20.59
CA ALA A 23 31.79 -3.00 20.86
C ALA A 23 31.81 -1.53 20.39
N VAL A 24 32.97 -0.86 20.52
CA VAL A 24 33.18 0.52 20.05
C VAL A 24 33.57 0.55 18.56
N SER A 25 34.08 -0.54 18.01
CA SER A 25 34.42 -0.74 16.59
C SER A 25 33.25 -1.24 15.74
N PHE A 26 32.07 -1.51 16.32
CA PHE A 26 30.83 -1.48 15.54
C PHE A 26 30.64 -0.06 15.04
N GLY A 27 31.26 0.16 13.89
CA GLY A 27 31.72 1.44 13.40
C GLY A 27 30.66 2.50 13.50
N THR A 28 31.11 3.74 13.72
CA THR A 28 30.38 4.91 13.30
C THR A 28 29.98 4.68 11.85
N LEU A 29 28.71 4.33 11.66
CA LEU A 29 28.12 4.17 10.37
C LEU A 29 28.44 5.45 9.56
N PRO A 30 29.02 5.36 8.35
CA PRO A 30 29.35 6.56 7.58
C PRO A 30 28.13 7.48 7.49
N LYS A 31 28.33 8.79 7.66
CA LYS A 31 27.23 9.76 7.56
C LYS A 31 26.55 9.59 6.20
N ALA A 32 25.22 9.54 6.19
CA ALA A 32 24.47 9.58 4.94
C ALA A 32 24.57 10.98 4.31
N ASP A 33 24.39 11.09 3.00
CA ASP A 33 24.38 12.38 2.30
C ASP A 33 23.13 13.19 2.68
N PHE A 34 22.05 12.49 3.04
CA PHE A 34 20.82 13.07 3.56
C PHE A 34 20.23 12.19 4.66
N THR A 35 19.95 12.78 5.81
CA THR A 35 19.33 12.12 6.96
C THR A 35 18.08 12.88 7.35
N PHE A 36 16.95 12.21 7.52
CA PHE A 36 15.71 12.87 7.94
C PHE A 36 15.00 12.09 9.04
N ASP A 37 14.21 12.81 9.84
CA ASP A 37 13.25 12.19 10.74
C ASP A 37 12.03 11.72 9.96
N ASN A 38 11.83 10.40 9.87
CA ASN A 38 10.63 9.80 9.27
C ASN A 38 9.47 9.66 10.27
N GLY A 39 9.66 10.14 11.50
CA GLY A 39 8.72 10.16 12.60
C GLY A 39 8.51 8.79 13.23
N ASN A 40 7.62 8.00 12.66
CA ASN A 40 7.33 6.66 13.19
C ASN A 40 8.05 5.58 12.39
N GLU A 41 8.34 4.47 13.05
CA GLU A 41 8.71 3.21 12.40
C GLU A 41 7.64 2.83 11.36
N ILE A 42 8.07 2.50 10.14
CA ILE A 42 7.16 2.03 9.10
C ILE A 42 6.54 0.69 9.50
N ARG A 43 5.27 0.44 9.20
CA ARG A 43 4.65 -0.86 9.43
C ARG A 43 5.09 -1.89 8.40
N THR A 44 5.27 -1.45 7.16
CA THR A 44 5.62 -2.30 6.02
C THR A 44 6.28 -1.46 4.92
N ALA A 45 7.09 -2.11 4.09
CA ALA A 45 7.57 -1.54 2.82
C ALA A 45 6.79 -2.07 1.60
N ASP A 46 5.71 -2.82 1.82
CA ASP A 46 4.81 -3.34 0.79
C ASP A 46 3.84 -2.24 0.30
N PRO A 47 3.94 -1.77 -0.95
CA PRO A 47 3.12 -0.68 -1.48
C PRO A 47 1.61 -0.94 -1.33
N SER A 48 1.15 -2.17 -1.54
CA SER A 48 -0.29 -2.48 -1.48
C SER A 48 -0.83 -2.58 -0.05
N LYS A 49 0.04 -2.57 0.97
CA LYS A 49 -0.33 -2.70 2.39
C LYS A 49 -0.06 -1.44 3.20
N ALA A 50 0.81 -0.56 2.71
CA ALA A 50 1.16 0.69 3.38
C ALA A 50 0.03 1.72 3.29
N THR A 51 -0.24 2.43 4.40
CA THR A 51 -1.27 3.48 4.46
C THR A 51 -0.81 4.83 4.99
N GLY A 52 0.39 4.89 5.59
CA GLY A 52 0.90 6.07 6.28
C GLY A 52 1.91 6.89 5.47
N GLN A 53 2.11 8.13 5.91
CA GLN A 53 3.12 9.03 5.37
C GLN A 53 4.58 8.56 5.61
N PRO A 54 4.93 7.93 6.76
CA PRO A 54 6.27 7.36 6.93
C PRO A 54 6.59 6.27 5.90
N GLU A 55 5.63 5.41 5.59
CA GLU A 55 5.75 4.41 4.52
C GLU A 55 5.88 5.08 3.15
N ASN A 56 5.02 6.06 2.85
CA ASN A 56 5.01 6.80 1.59
C ASN A 56 6.40 7.34 1.20
N ARG A 57 7.12 7.97 2.14
CA ARG A 57 8.47 8.53 1.90
C ARG A 57 9.49 7.47 1.53
N VAL A 58 9.49 6.35 2.26
CA VAL A 58 10.44 5.25 2.03
C VAL A 58 10.10 4.48 0.75
N ILE A 59 8.80 4.25 0.48
CA ILE A 59 8.34 3.53 -0.70
C ILE A 59 8.62 4.34 -1.97
N ASN A 60 8.41 5.66 -2.00
CA ASN A 60 8.75 6.49 -3.16
C ASN A 60 10.25 6.57 -3.45
N ALA A 61 11.10 6.31 -2.46
CA ALA A 61 12.54 6.21 -2.69
C ALA A 61 12.93 4.84 -3.29
N MET A 62 12.19 3.77 -2.98
CA MET A 62 12.54 2.41 -3.40
C MET A 62 11.80 1.92 -4.64
N PHE A 63 10.56 2.35 -4.84
CA PHE A 63 9.68 1.88 -5.91
C PHE A 63 9.23 3.05 -6.78
N GLU A 64 8.85 2.73 -8.02
CA GLU A 64 8.36 3.72 -8.97
C GLU A 64 7.25 3.13 -9.85
N GLY A 65 6.19 3.92 -10.06
CA GLY A 65 4.98 3.52 -10.79
C GLY A 65 5.09 3.69 -12.31
N LEU A 66 3.94 3.60 -12.99
CA LEU A 66 3.84 3.96 -14.42
C LEU A 66 4.24 5.42 -14.62
N MET A 67 3.72 6.26 -13.72
CA MET A 67 4.00 7.69 -13.61
C MET A 67 4.61 7.98 -12.23
N ARG A 68 5.14 9.18 -12.06
CA ARG A 68 5.63 9.69 -10.78
C ARG A 68 5.17 11.11 -10.58
N SER A 69 4.74 11.44 -9.37
CA SER A 69 4.39 12.81 -9.01
C SER A 69 5.68 13.60 -8.76
N LEU A 70 5.95 14.59 -9.60
CA LEU A 70 7.13 15.47 -9.53
C LEU A 70 6.71 16.93 -9.73
N PRO A 71 7.53 17.90 -9.29
CA PRO A 71 7.34 19.29 -9.69
C PRO A 71 7.25 19.45 -11.21
N GLU A 72 6.41 20.36 -11.69
CA GLU A 72 6.33 20.66 -13.13
C GLU A 72 7.69 21.08 -13.72
N GLU A 73 7.92 20.83 -15.00
CA GLU A 73 9.21 21.13 -15.63
C GLU A 73 9.53 22.64 -15.59
N GLY A 74 10.75 22.98 -15.17
CA GLY A 74 11.19 24.37 -15.03
C GLY A 74 10.59 25.12 -13.84
N TRP A 75 10.02 24.40 -12.87
CA TRP A 75 9.48 25.00 -11.65
C TRP A 75 10.49 25.91 -10.94
N GLU A 76 11.80 25.61 -10.99
CA GLU A 76 12.86 26.40 -10.34
C GLU A 76 12.95 27.84 -10.88
N LYS A 77 12.50 28.07 -12.12
CA LYS A 77 12.45 29.40 -12.75
C LYS A 77 11.12 30.10 -12.52
N LYS A 78 10.06 29.34 -12.21
CA LYS A 78 8.68 29.82 -12.10
C LYS A 78 8.29 30.14 -10.67
N TYR A 79 8.86 29.43 -9.70
CA TYR A 79 8.53 29.57 -8.28
C TYR A 79 9.74 29.99 -7.46
N GLY A 80 9.52 30.92 -6.55
CA GLY A 80 10.51 31.35 -5.58
C GLY A 80 10.62 30.39 -4.37
N PRO A 81 11.65 30.54 -3.54
CA PRO A 81 11.74 29.84 -2.26
C PRO A 81 10.48 30.06 -1.39
N GLY A 82 9.85 28.97 -0.95
CA GLY A 82 8.64 29.00 -0.10
C GLY A 82 7.32 29.12 -0.87
N GLU A 83 7.34 29.20 -2.20
CA GLU A 83 6.13 29.12 -3.01
C GLU A 83 5.67 27.68 -3.22
N ASN A 84 4.35 27.49 -3.36
CA ASN A 84 3.76 26.20 -3.64
C ASN A 84 4.02 25.79 -5.08
N VAL A 85 4.81 24.74 -5.26
CA VAL A 85 5.08 24.15 -6.57
C VAL A 85 4.05 23.07 -6.85
N PRO A 86 3.25 23.17 -7.93
CA PRO A 86 2.33 22.11 -8.32
C PRO A 86 3.11 20.84 -8.64
N MET A 87 2.61 19.72 -8.10
CA MET A 87 3.09 18.39 -8.42
C MET A 87 2.23 17.85 -9.55
N THR A 88 2.85 17.42 -10.65
CA THR A 88 2.20 16.83 -11.82
C THR A 88 2.67 15.39 -12.03
N PRO A 89 1.92 14.55 -12.77
CA PRO A 89 2.39 13.22 -13.15
C PRO A 89 3.41 13.31 -14.31
N HIS A 90 4.60 12.75 -14.10
CA HIS A 90 5.68 12.63 -15.10
C HIS A 90 5.88 11.16 -15.49
N GLY A 91 6.31 10.92 -16.73
CA GLY A 91 6.60 9.57 -17.21
C GLY A 91 7.70 8.90 -16.39
N ALA A 92 7.40 7.73 -15.82
CA ALA A 92 8.29 6.98 -14.93
C ALA A 92 8.62 5.61 -15.55
N MET A 93 8.09 4.48 -15.06
CA MET A 93 8.28 3.19 -15.76
C MET A 93 7.61 3.18 -17.15
N ALA A 94 6.58 4.01 -17.36
CA ALA A 94 6.06 4.34 -18.67
C ALA A 94 6.65 5.67 -19.18
N GLU A 95 7.11 5.70 -20.42
CA GLU A 95 7.62 6.94 -21.03
C GLU A 95 6.49 7.91 -21.40
N ARG A 96 5.33 7.37 -21.78
CA ARG A 96 4.12 8.10 -22.16
C ARG A 96 2.89 7.20 -22.10
N PHE A 97 1.72 7.80 -22.27
CA PHE A 97 0.48 7.07 -22.51
C PHE A 97 -0.38 7.77 -23.57
N ASP A 98 -1.23 6.99 -24.24
CA ASP A 98 -2.28 7.50 -25.12
C ASP A 98 -3.65 7.29 -24.43
N VAL A 99 -4.60 8.20 -24.67
CA VAL A 99 -5.97 8.12 -24.14
C VAL A 99 -6.94 8.05 -25.32
N SER A 100 -7.92 7.14 -25.26
CA SER A 100 -9.01 7.06 -26.26
C SER A 100 -9.89 8.31 -26.26
N ASP A 101 -10.61 8.53 -27.37
CA ASP A 101 -11.51 9.69 -27.55
C ASP A 101 -12.58 9.80 -26.45
N ASP A 102 -13.08 8.66 -25.95
CA ASP A 102 -14.07 8.61 -24.87
C ASP A 102 -13.46 8.79 -23.46
N GLY A 103 -12.14 8.87 -23.37
CA GLY A 103 -11.38 9.07 -22.13
C GLY A 103 -11.34 7.85 -21.20
N ARG A 104 -11.69 6.65 -21.70
CA ARG A 104 -11.83 5.44 -20.87
C ARG A 104 -10.71 4.42 -21.05
N VAL A 105 -9.98 4.47 -22.15
CA VAL A 105 -8.89 3.52 -22.42
C VAL A 105 -7.57 4.27 -22.37
N TYR A 106 -6.71 3.87 -21.44
CA TYR A 106 -5.33 4.35 -21.33
C TYR A 106 -4.39 3.26 -21.86
N THR A 107 -3.49 3.65 -22.75
CA THR A 107 -2.43 2.78 -23.28
C THR A 107 -1.09 3.31 -22.83
N PHE A 108 -0.47 2.66 -21.84
CA PHE A 108 0.87 3.01 -21.37
C PHE A 108 1.93 2.29 -22.20
N HIS A 109 2.94 3.06 -22.62
CA HIS A 109 4.12 2.57 -23.32
C HIS A 109 5.27 2.52 -22.34
N MET A 110 5.72 1.30 -22.01
CA MET A 110 6.77 1.10 -21.01
C MET A 110 8.13 1.52 -21.58
N ARG A 111 8.99 2.10 -20.73
CA ARG A 111 10.40 2.33 -21.08
C ARG A 111 11.08 1.00 -21.41
N LYS A 112 11.99 1.02 -22.39
CA LYS A 112 12.79 -0.16 -22.75
C LYS A 112 14.02 -0.26 -21.86
N GLY A 113 14.39 -1.49 -21.49
CA GLY A 113 15.63 -1.76 -20.75
C GLY A 113 15.60 -1.34 -19.28
N VAL A 114 14.43 -1.00 -18.73
CA VAL A 114 14.26 -0.73 -17.29
C VAL A 114 14.35 -2.03 -16.49
N LEU A 115 15.02 -1.96 -15.34
CA LEU A 115 15.38 -3.13 -14.55
C LEU A 115 14.89 -3.01 -13.10
N TRP A 116 14.52 -4.15 -12.54
CA TRP A 116 14.46 -4.36 -11.10
C TRP A 116 15.88 -4.35 -10.51
N SER A 117 16.01 -4.12 -9.20
CA SER A 117 17.29 -4.10 -8.48
C SER A 117 18.03 -5.45 -8.53
N ASN A 118 17.34 -6.56 -8.79
CA ASN A 118 17.94 -7.87 -9.05
C ASN A 118 18.45 -8.04 -10.49
N GLY A 119 18.12 -7.12 -11.41
CA GLY A 119 18.52 -7.15 -12.82
C GLY A 119 17.49 -7.78 -13.77
N GLU A 120 16.35 -8.22 -13.26
CA GLU A 120 15.23 -8.65 -14.12
C GLU A 120 14.59 -7.45 -14.81
N PRO A 121 14.04 -7.59 -16.03
CA PRO A 121 13.33 -6.52 -16.69
C PRO A 121 12.03 -6.18 -15.95
N VAL A 122 11.72 -4.88 -15.83
CA VAL A 122 10.37 -4.43 -15.44
C VAL A 122 9.47 -4.44 -16.68
N THR A 123 8.28 -5.00 -16.57
CA THR A 123 7.36 -5.18 -17.70
C THR A 123 5.94 -4.75 -17.35
N ALA A 124 5.09 -4.58 -18.37
CA ALA A 124 3.65 -4.36 -18.17
C ALA A 124 2.99 -5.48 -17.34
N GLU A 125 3.50 -6.70 -17.40
CA GLU A 125 2.97 -7.83 -16.62
C GLU A 125 3.16 -7.63 -15.12
N ASP A 126 4.25 -6.98 -14.69
CA ASP A 126 4.48 -6.69 -13.26
C ASP A 126 3.40 -5.77 -12.70
N PHE A 127 2.91 -4.80 -13.49
CA PHE A 127 1.81 -3.92 -13.11
C PHE A 127 0.48 -4.66 -13.06
N SER A 128 0.14 -5.40 -14.11
CA SER A 128 -1.07 -6.21 -14.17
C SER A 128 -1.16 -7.18 -12.99
N TRP A 129 -0.07 -7.91 -12.71
CA TRP A 129 0.03 -8.84 -11.59
C TRP A 129 -0.03 -8.13 -10.24
N SER A 130 0.65 -7.00 -10.08
CA SER A 130 0.65 -6.25 -8.81
C SER A 130 -0.73 -5.68 -8.49
N TRP A 131 -1.46 -5.19 -9.49
CA TRP A 131 -2.83 -4.72 -9.34
C TRP A 131 -3.81 -5.85 -9.08
N ARG A 132 -3.63 -7.03 -9.70
CA ARG A 132 -4.35 -8.25 -9.32
C ARG A 132 -4.12 -8.60 -7.86
N ARG A 133 -2.86 -8.58 -7.42
CA ARG A 133 -2.49 -8.85 -6.03
C ARG A 133 -3.17 -7.84 -5.11
N MET A 134 -3.09 -6.54 -5.40
CA MET A 134 -3.72 -5.49 -4.60
C MET A 134 -5.24 -5.67 -4.50
N LEU A 135 -5.90 -6.03 -5.60
CA LEU A 135 -7.34 -6.28 -5.67
C LEU A 135 -7.74 -7.64 -5.08
N HIS A 136 -6.84 -8.59 -4.88
CA HIS A 136 -7.21 -9.89 -4.34
C HIS A 136 -7.75 -9.76 -2.90
N PRO A 137 -8.92 -10.33 -2.54
CA PRO A 137 -9.55 -10.13 -1.24
C PRO A 137 -8.64 -10.48 -0.04
N GLU A 138 -7.85 -11.55 -0.15
CA GLU A 138 -6.91 -11.95 0.91
C GLU A 138 -5.70 -11.02 1.05
N THR A 139 -5.38 -10.25 0.02
CA THR A 139 -4.38 -9.19 0.15
C THR A 139 -4.92 -8.08 1.03
N ALA A 140 -6.23 -7.94 1.27
CA ALA A 140 -6.80 -6.99 2.23
C ALA A 140 -6.11 -5.61 2.16
N SER A 141 -5.92 -5.09 0.94
CA SER A 141 -5.32 -3.78 0.72
C SER A 141 -6.33 -2.71 1.12
N GLU A 142 -5.99 -1.88 2.11
CA GLU A 142 -6.84 -0.76 2.52
C GLU A 142 -7.03 0.27 1.39
N TYR A 143 -6.12 0.30 0.40
CA TYR A 143 -6.21 1.16 -0.78
C TYR A 143 -6.76 0.46 -2.02
N ALA A 144 -7.26 -0.79 -1.96
CA ALA A 144 -7.79 -1.51 -3.13
C ALA A 144 -8.80 -0.69 -3.95
N TYR A 145 -9.60 0.15 -3.26
CA TYR A 145 -10.58 1.04 -3.88
C TYR A 145 -9.99 2.04 -4.88
N GLN A 146 -8.69 2.34 -4.82
CA GLN A 146 -8.01 3.20 -5.80
C GLN A 146 -7.96 2.57 -7.20
N LEU A 147 -8.17 1.26 -7.32
CA LEU A 147 -8.29 0.56 -8.60
C LEU A 147 -9.75 0.36 -9.04
N TYR A 148 -10.76 0.77 -8.24
CA TYR A 148 -12.17 0.54 -8.59
C TYR A 148 -12.67 1.35 -9.79
N TYR A 149 -11.85 2.29 -10.28
CA TYR A 149 -12.09 2.98 -11.54
C TYR A 149 -11.96 2.05 -12.75
N LEU A 150 -11.21 0.95 -12.64
CA LEU A 150 -11.10 -0.06 -13.69
C LEU A 150 -12.42 -0.83 -13.81
N VAL A 151 -12.79 -1.20 -15.04
CA VAL A 151 -13.89 -2.14 -15.28
C VAL A 151 -13.65 -3.42 -14.45
N GLY A 152 -14.68 -3.93 -13.79
CA GLY A 152 -14.65 -5.20 -13.03
C GLY A 152 -13.80 -5.25 -11.74
N ALA A 153 -12.95 -4.25 -11.46
CA ALA A 153 -12.01 -4.31 -10.33
C ALA A 153 -12.68 -4.40 -8.96
N GLU A 154 -13.79 -3.67 -8.76
CA GLU A 154 -14.54 -3.70 -7.51
C GLU A 154 -15.24 -5.05 -7.29
N ASP A 155 -15.87 -5.60 -8.33
CA ASP A 155 -16.49 -6.92 -8.27
C ASP A 155 -15.45 -8.01 -7.97
N TYR A 156 -14.24 -7.88 -8.55
CA TYR A 156 -13.13 -8.77 -8.24
C TYR A 156 -12.69 -8.68 -6.77
N ASN A 157 -12.48 -7.47 -6.25
CA ASN A 157 -12.04 -7.28 -4.87
C ASN A 157 -13.10 -7.67 -3.83
N THR A 158 -14.38 -7.52 -4.17
CA THR A 158 -15.50 -7.84 -3.28
C THR A 158 -16.07 -9.24 -3.50
N ALA A 159 -15.46 -10.03 -4.39
CA ALA A 159 -15.89 -11.37 -4.77
C ALA A 159 -17.36 -11.44 -5.21
N VAL A 160 -17.82 -10.41 -5.93
CA VAL A 160 -19.20 -10.35 -6.44
C VAL A 160 -19.28 -11.12 -7.75
N VAL A 161 -20.03 -12.23 -7.71
CA VAL A 161 -20.31 -13.06 -8.87
C VAL A 161 -21.81 -13.34 -8.97
N LYS A 162 -22.29 -13.48 -10.21
CA LYS A 162 -23.69 -13.83 -10.55
C LYS A 162 -23.73 -15.00 -11.53
N GLU A 163 -24.91 -15.57 -11.73
CA GLU A 163 -25.14 -16.49 -12.84
C GLU A 163 -24.67 -15.85 -14.15
N ASP A 164 -24.11 -16.68 -15.03
CA ASP A 164 -23.42 -16.31 -16.25
C ASP A 164 -22.08 -15.56 -16.11
N SER A 165 -21.58 -15.30 -14.89
CA SER A 165 -20.26 -14.67 -14.72
C SER A 165 -19.14 -15.60 -15.17
N LEU A 166 -18.12 -15.03 -15.82
CA LEU A 166 -16.82 -15.68 -16.01
C LEU A 166 -16.05 -15.59 -14.69
N VAL A 167 -15.50 -16.71 -14.23
CA VAL A 167 -14.91 -16.82 -12.90
C VAL A 167 -13.59 -17.58 -12.91
N GLU A 168 -12.74 -17.21 -11.95
CA GLU A 168 -11.63 -18.01 -11.45
C GLU A 168 -12.02 -18.62 -10.09
N VAL A 169 -11.92 -19.94 -9.99
CA VAL A 169 -12.21 -20.70 -8.78
C VAL A 169 -10.92 -21.29 -8.26
N GLU A 170 -10.53 -20.91 -7.04
CA GLU A 170 -9.33 -21.46 -6.42
C GLU A 170 -9.66 -22.64 -5.52
N LEU A 171 -9.03 -23.78 -5.76
CA LEU A 171 -9.24 -24.98 -4.97
C LEU A 171 -8.51 -24.93 -3.62
N ASP A 172 -9.19 -25.35 -2.55
CA ASP A 172 -8.55 -25.48 -1.23
C ASP A 172 -7.55 -26.64 -1.22
N GLY A 173 -6.46 -26.47 -0.46
CA GLY A 173 -5.44 -27.51 -0.25
C GLY A 173 -4.36 -27.59 -1.33
N THR A 174 -4.39 -26.71 -2.34
CA THR A 174 -3.45 -26.72 -3.48
C THR A 174 -2.36 -25.64 -3.40
N ARG A 175 -2.39 -24.80 -2.36
CA ARG A 175 -1.35 -23.80 -2.07
C ARG A 175 -0.20 -24.39 -1.26
N ARG A 176 1.00 -23.84 -1.46
CA ARG A 176 2.17 -24.07 -0.61
C ARG A 176 1.94 -23.70 0.85
N ASP A 177 1.41 -22.49 1.05
CA ASP A 177 1.18 -21.88 2.34
C ASP A 177 -0.25 -21.34 2.39
N ARG A 178 -1.01 -21.75 3.41
CA ARG A 178 -2.38 -21.26 3.63
C ARG A 178 -2.41 -19.82 4.12
N LEU A 179 -1.33 -19.32 4.69
CA LEU A 179 -1.23 -17.94 5.19
C LEU A 179 -0.83 -16.95 4.09
N GLN A 180 -0.31 -17.43 2.96
CA GLN A 180 0.13 -16.61 1.86
C GLN A 180 -0.83 -16.71 0.67
N ALA A 181 -1.28 -15.57 0.16
CA ALA A 181 -2.22 -15.52 -0.96
C ALA A 181 -1.56 -15.85 -2.32
N PHE A 182 -0.25 -15.61 -2.46
CA PHE A 182 0.47 -15.79 -3.74
C PHE A 182 1.77 -16.57 -3.50
N PRO A 183 2.17 -17.55 -4.32
CA PRO A 183 1.47 -17.99 -5.53
C PRO A 183 0.11 -18.60 -5.18
N ARG A 184 -0.85 -18.43 -6.09
CA ARG A 184 -2.18 -19.01 -5.95
C ARG A 184 -2.10 -20.54 -6.10
N GLY A 185 -3.10 -21.24 -5.58
CA GLY A 185 -3.27 -22.67 -5.80
C GLY A 185 -3.74 -23.00 -7.21
N THR A 186 -4.31 -24.18 -7.39
CA THR A 186 -4.94 -24.59 -8.66
C THR A 186 -6.17 -23.75 -8.92
N ILE A 187 -6.21 -23.11 -10.10
CA ILE A 187 -7.29 -22.24 -10.54
C ILE A 187 -8.10 -22.93 -11.63
N VAL A 188 -9.39 -23.11 -11.39
CA VAL A 188 -10.36 -23.53 -12.41
C VAL A 188 -11.03 -22.29 -12.97
N ARG A 189 -10.90 -22.04 -14.28
CA ARG A 189 -11.61 -20.96 -14.96
C ARG A 189 -12.84 -21.51 -15.66
N GLY A 190 -13.91 -20.73 -15.66
CA GLY A 190 -15.17 -21.17 -16.24
C GLY A 190 -16.28 -20.15 -16.14
N LYS A 191 -17.51 -20.65 -16.30
CA LYS A 191 -18.73 -19.84 -16.23
C LYS A 191 -19.67 -20.37 -15.16
N ILE A 192 -20.21 -19.48 -14.32
CA ILE A 192 -21.24 -19.85 -13.33
C ILE A 192 -22.53 -20.23 -14.06
N LEU A 193 -23.04 -21.42 -13.74
CA LEU A 193 -24.34 -21.93 -14.20
C LEU A 193 -25.45 -21.63 -13.20
N SER A 194 -25.19 -21.78 -11.90
CA SER A 194 -26.16 -21.52 -10.84
C SER A 194 -25.44 -21.13 -9.54
N ILE A 195 -26.13 -20.36 -8.68
CA ILE A 195 -25.67 -20.05 -7.31
C ILE A 195 -26.78 -20.42 -6.32
N GLN A 196 -26.54 -21.46 -5.53
CA GLN A 196 -27.48 -21.92 -4.52
C GLN A 196 -27.03 -21.42 -3.14
N LYS A 197 -27.96 -20.82 -2.39
CA LYS A 197 -27.69 -20.20 -1.10
C LYS A 197 -28.49 -20.89 0.00
N PRO A 198 -27.90 -21.20 1.17
CA PRO A 198 -28.67 -21.63 2.33
C PRO A 198 -29.67 -20.55 2.73
N PRO A 199 -30.70 -20.88 3.53
CA PRO A 199 -31.58 -19.86 4.11
C PRO A 199 -30.78 -18.73 4.77
N GLU A 200 -31.19 -17.49 4.50
CA GLU A 200 -30.50 -16.32 5.03
C GLU A 200 -30.58 -16.27 6.57
N PRO A 201 -29.46 -16.07 7.28
CA PRO A 201 -29.48 -15.95 8.74
C PRO A 201 -30.34 -14.78 9.20
N ALA A 202 -31.07 -14.97 10.31
CA ALA A 202 -31.94 -13.94 10.88
C ALA A 202 -31.17 -12.65 11.24
N GLU A 203 -29.89 -12.76 11.58
CA GLU A 203 -28.99 -11.67 11.92
C GLU A 203 -28.81 -10.67 10.77
N LEU A 204 -28.98 -11.11 9.52
CA LEU A 204 -28.84 -10.28 8.32
C LEU A 204 -30.11 -9.50 7.97
N ALA A 205 -31.26 -9.86 8.56
CA ALA A 205 -32.53 -9.18 8.29
C ALA A 205 -32.49 -7.67 8.62
N LYS A 206 -33.32 -6.89 7.92
CA LYS A 206 -33.40 -5.42 8.08
C LYS A 206 -33.77 -4.97 9.50
N GLU A 207 -34.50 -5.79 10.25
CA GLU A 207 -34.98 -5.49 11.62
C GLU A 207 -34.06 -6.02 12.73
N SER A 208 -32.96 -6.69 12.38
CA SER A 208 -32.03 -7.28 13.35
C SER A 208 -31.32 -6.21 14.19
N LYS A 209 -31.28 -6.40 15.52
CA LYS A 209 -30.53 -5.56 16.48
C LYS A 209 -29.01 -5.82 16.48
N ALA A 210 -28.51 -6.70 15.62
CA ALA A 210 -27.08 -6.99 15.52
C ALA A 210 -26.30 -5.73 15.09
N ASN A 211 -25.13 -5.51 15.72
CA ASN A 211 -24.21 -4.45 15.29
C ASN A 211 -23.54 -4.83 13.95
N ALA A 212 -22.86 -3.86 13.32
CA ALA A 212 -22.25 -4.04 11.99
C ALA A 212 -21.22 -5.19 11.95
N GLU A 213 -20.46 -5.40 13.02
CA GLU A 213 -19.47 -6.48 13.11
C GLU A 213 -20.14 -7.85 13.15
N ALA A 214 -21.19 -8.01 13.97
CA ALA A 214 -21.96 -9.24 14.04
C ALA A 214 -22.65 -9.55 12.70
N LYS A 215 -23.19 -8.53 12.01
CA LYS A 215 -23.75 -8.68 10.66
C LYS A 215 -22.70 -9.14 9.66
N SER A 216 -21.53 -8.49 9.65
CA SER A 216 -20.43 -8.86 8.75
C SER A 216 -19.95 -10.29 9.00
N LYS A 217 -19.82 -10.69 10.26
CA LYS A 217 -19.45 -12.07 10.63
C LYS A 217 -20.51 -13.09 10.20
N ALA A 218 -21.79 -12.80 10.43
CA ALA A 218 -22.89 -13.66 10.02
C ALA A 218 -22.93 -13.82 8.49
N GLU A 219 -22.70 -12.74 7.75
CA GLU A 219 -22.65 -12.76 6.28
C GLU A 219 -21.48 -13.62 5.78
N ALA A 220 -20.29 -13.45 6.36
CA ALA A 220 -19.12 -14.27 6.02
C ALA A 220 -19.38 -15.76 6.28
N THR A 221 -19.91 -16.10 7.46
CA THR A 221 -20.23 -17.50 7.83
C THR A 221 -21.31 -18.11 6.95
N TRP A 222 -22.26 -17.30 6.47
CA TRP A 222 -23.32 -17.74 5.55
C TRP A 222 -22.80 -18.03 4.15
N LYS A 223 -21.92 -17.16 3.62
CA LYS A 223 -21.29 -17.32 2.31
C LYS A 223 -20.45 -18.61 2.21
N GLU A 224 -19.94 -19.11 3.33
CA GLU A 224 -19.22 -20.39 3.36
C GLU A 224 -20.10 -21.59 2.92
N GLY A 225 -21.42 -21.51 3.07
CA GLY A 225 -22.35 -22.56 2.65
C GLY A 225 -22.91 -22.39 1.23
N TRP A 226 -22.50 -21.37 0.48
CA TRP A 226 -22.98 -21.14 -0.88
C TRP A 226 -22.38 -22.18 -1.83
N VAL A 227 -23.22 -22.75 -2.69
CA VAL A 227 -22.83 -23.73 -3.70
C VAL A 227 -22.87 -23.06 -5.08
N TYR A 228 -21.74 -23.11 -5.78
CA TYR A 228 -21.56 -22.56 -7.11
C TYR A 228 -21.42 -23.71 -8.10
N GLU A 229 -22.35 -23.84 -9.05
CA GLU A 229 -22.17 -24.75 -10.18
C GLU A 229 -21.42 -24.03 -11.30
N VAL A 230 -20.27 -24.55 -11.69
CA VAL A 230 -19.38 -23.93 -12.68
C VAL A 230 -19.15 -24.90 -13.83
N ARG A 231 -19.35 -24.41 -15.06
CA ARG A 231 -18.87 -25.10 -16.26
C ARG A 231 -17.40 -24.76 -16.45
N VAL A 232 -16.56 -25.77 -16.42
CA VAL A 232 -15.10 -25.65 -16.55
C VAL A 232 -14.73 -25.33 -17.99
N ASP A 233 -13.98 -24.25 -18.20
CA ASP A 233 -13.42 -23.90 -19.50
C ASP A 233 -11.91 -24.24 -19.56
N SER A 234 -11.17 -24.03 -18.46
CA SER A 234 -9.77 -24.44 -18.32
C SER A 234 -9.37 -24.68 -16.86
N VAL A 235 -8.24 -25.38 -16.66
CA VAL A 235 -7.63 -25.61 -15.35
C VAL A 235 -6.16 -25.19 -15.43
N GLU A 236 -5.76 -24.30 -14.53
CA GLU A 236 -4.37 -23.90 -14.32
C GLU A 236 -3.87 -24.54 -13.04
N PRO A 237 -3.00 -25.57 -13.12
CA PRO A 237 -2.50 -26.25 -11.94
C PRO A 237 -1.64 -25.33 -11.08
N SER A 238 -1.65 -25.59 -9.78
CA SER A 238 -0.65 -25.03 -8.87
C SER A 238 0.76 -25.42 -9.33
N ALA A 239 1.73 -24.53 -9.15
CA ALA A 239 3.12 -24.82 -9.47
C ALA A 239 3.69 -26.02 -8.66
N GLU A 240 3.06 -26.36 -7.53
CA GLU A 240 3.52 -27.41 -6.62
C GLU A 240 2.75 -28.73 -6.73
N ASP A 241 1.49 -28.67 -7.17
CA ASP A 241 0.69 -29.86 -7.44
C ASP A 241 0.19 -29.82 -8.90
N PRO A 242 1.04 -30.24 -9.86
CA PRO A 242 0.68 -30.31 -11.27
C PRO A 242 -0.28 -31.47 -11.56
N SER A 243 -0.69 -32.24 -10.55
CA SER A 243 -1.62 -33.35 -10.73
C SER A 243 -2.91 -32.80 -11.34
N PRO A 244 -3.33 -33.31 -12.52
CA PRO A 244 -4.54 -32.82 -13.13
C PRO A 244 -5.71 -33.17 -12.22
N ILE A 245 -6.50 -32.16 -11.86
CA ILE A 245 -7.88 -32.43 -11.48
C ILE A 245 -8.47 -33.21 -12.65
N GLN A 246 -9.07 -34.37 -12.38
CA GLN A 246 -9.80 -35.15 -13.39
C GLN A 246 -11.11 -34.44 -13.74
N THR A 247 -11.03 -33.20 -14.21
CA THR A 247 -12.15 -32.43 -14.73
C THR A 247 -11.78 -31.88 -16.09
N GLY A 248 -12.35 -32.47 -17.15
CA GLY A 248 -12.15 -32.05 -18.52
C GLY A 248 -12.87 -30.74 -18.85
N ARG A 249 -12.42 -30.07 -19.92
CA ARG A 249 -13.11 -28.90 -20.48
C ARG A 249 -14.57 -29.24 -20.79
N GLY A 250 -15.48 -28.38 -20.37
CA GLY A 250 -16.93 -28.53 -20.55
C GLY A 250 -17.62 -29.28 -19.42
N GLU A 251 -16.87 -29.91 -18.51
CA GLU A 251 -17.46 -30.56 -17.33
C GLU A 251 -18.06 -29.55 -16.35
N LYS A 252 -18.99 -30.05 -15.54
CA LYS A 252 -19.64 -29.26 -14.48
C LYS A 252 -19.06 -29.68 -13.15
N ILE A 253 -18.66 -28.69 -12.35
CA ILE A 253 -18.26 -28.90 -10.97
C ILE A 253 -19.18 -28.08 -10.06
N ALA A 254 -19.49 -28.64 -8.89
CA ALA A 254 -20.16 -27.90 -7.82
C ALA A 254 -19.13 -27.57 -6.74
N CYS A 255 -18.96 -26.30 -6.46
CA CYS A 255 -17.92 -25.77 -5.57
C CYS A 255 -18.56 -25.13 -4.34
N CYS A 256 -17.94 -25.30 -3.17
CA CYS A 256 -18.41 -24.70 -1.92
C CYS A 256 -17.22 -24.43 -0.99
N PRO A 257 -17.12 -23.25 -0.34
CA PRO A 257 -16.05 -23.00 0.63
C PRO A 257 -16.07 -23.97 1.82
N ASP A 258 -17.27 -24.28 2.33
CA ASP A 258 -17.51 -25.31 3.35
C ASP A 258 -18.50 -26.36 2.84
N PRO A 259 -18.00 -27.49 2.28
CA PRO A 259 -18.82 -28.58 1.80
C PRO A 259 -19.78 -29.17 2.86
N ALA A 260 -19.46 -29.09 4.16
CA ALA A 260 -20.36 -29.58 5.20
C ALA A 260 -21.62 -28.72 5.29
N LYS A 261 -21.48 -27.40 5.15
CA LYS A 261 -22.61 -26.46 5.07
C LYS A 261 -23.36 -26.56 3.76
N GLY A 262 -22.65 -26.65 2.63
CA GLY A 262 -23.25 -26.76 1.29
C GLY A 262 -24.15 -28.00 1.11
N LYS A 263 -23.84 -29.11 1.81
CA LYS A 263 -24.66 -30.33 1.79
C LYS A 263 -26.09 -30.15 2.30
N SER A 264 -26.38 -29.06 3.02
CA SER A 264 -27.75 -28.73 3.44
C SER A 264 -28.67 -28.35 2.27
N ILE A 265 -28.10 -27.91 1.15
CA ILE A 265 -28.84 -27.43 -0.04
C ILE A 265 -28.46 -28.16 -1.33
N TYR A 266 -27.40 -28.97 -1.32
CA TYR A 266 -26.91 -29.68 -2.51
C TYR A 266 -26.55 -31.14 -2.18
N SER A 267 -27.05 -32.08 -2.98
CA SER A 267 -26.91 -33.52 -2.73
C SER A 267 -25.73 -34.18 -3.44
N GLY A 268 -25.16 -33.53 -4.47
CA GLY A 268 -24.05 -34.06 -5.27
C GLY A 268 -22.67 -33.89 -4.62
N PRO A 269 -21.60 -34.33 -5.33
CA PRO A 269 -20.23 -34.10 -4.87
C PRO A 269 -19.92 -32.59 -4.86
N LEU A 270 -19.24 -32.14 -3.79
CA LEU A 270 -18.82 -30.75 -3.62
C LEU A 270 -17.29 -30.67 -3.58
N VAL A 271 -16.73 -29.82 -4.42
CA VAL A 271 -15.32 -29.45 -4.42
C VAL A 271 -15.11 -28.32 -3.43
N LYS A 272 -14.16 -28.50 -2.50
CA LYS A 272 -13.80 -27.47 -1.53
C LYS A 272 -12.95 -26.39 -2.19
N ILE A 273 -13.30 -25.12 -1.95
CA ILE A 273 -12.66 -23.96 -2.58
C ILE A 273 -12.25 -22.92 -1.54
N LEU A 274 -11.32 -22.03 -1.91
CA LEU A 274 -11.00 -20.83 -1.15
C LEU A 274 -11.84 -19.64 -1.62
N HIS A 275 -11.89 -19.42 -2.93
CA HIS A 275 -12.59 -18.28 -3.53
C HIS A 275 -13.28 -18.67 -4.84
N VAL A 276 -14.39 -17.99 -5.13
CA VAL A 276 -14.92 -17.80 -6.48
C VAL A 276 -14.84 -16.31 -6.77
N LEU A 277 -13.96 -15.91 -7.67
CA LEU A 277 -13.80 -14.52 -8.08
C LEU A 277 -14.17 -14.37 -9.56
N PRO A 278 -14.59 -13.17 -10.02
CA PRO A 278 -14.58 -12.86 -11.44
C PRO A 278 -13.24 -13.22 -12.08
N ASP A 279 -13.24 -13.74 -13.31
CA ASP A 279 -11.99 -14.07 -14.02
C ASP A 279 -11.20 -12.77 -14.26
N PHE A 280 -10.06 -12.61 -13.57
CA PHE A 280 -9.31 -11.35 -13.58
C PHE A 280 -8.94 -10.92 -15.01
N GLU A 281 -8.41 -11.85 -15.80
CA GLU A 281 -7.87 -11.58 -17.14
C GLU A 281 -8.97 -11.25 -18.16
N LYS A 282 -10.21 -11.67 -17.90
CA LYS A 282 -11.35 -11.43 -18.80
C LYS A 282 -12.24 -10.28 -18.36
N THR A 283 -12.26 -9.97 -17.06
CA THR A 283 -13.28 -9.07 -16.49
C THR A 283 -12.70 -7.79 -15.90
N VAL A 284 -11.42 -7.78 -15.51
CA VAL A 284 -10.77 -6.59 -14.95
C VAL A 284 -10.08 -5.78 -16.04
N GLY A 285 -10.30 -4.47 -16.04
CA GLY A 285 -9.82 -3.53 -17.05
C GLY A 285 -8.32 -3.22 -16.97
N VAL A 286 -7.45 -4.22 -16.85
CA VAL A 286 -6.00 -4.09 -16.96
C VAL A 286 -5.43 -5.29 -17.71
N LYS A 287 -4.64 -5.02 -18.74
CA LYS A 287 -4.07 -6.07 -19.59
C LYS A 287 -2.67 -5.69 -20.07
N ALA A 288 -1.69 -6.54 -19.78
CA ALA A 288 -0.39 -6.49 -20.44
C ALA A 288 -0.52 -7.15 -21.82
N GLU A 289 -0.57 -6.36 -22.90
CA GLU A 289 -0.65 -6.89 -24.27
C GLU A 289 0.73 -7.34 -24.78
N SER A 290 1.78 -6.74 -24.25
CA SER A 290 3.18 -7.15 -24.44
C SER A 290 4.00 -6.63 -23.25
N PRO A 291 5.27 -7.04 -23.09
CA PRO A 291 6.12 -6.51 -22.02
C PRO A 291 6.24 -4.98 -22.01
N GLN A 292 6.02 -4.31 -23.16
CA GLN A 292 6.11 -2.85 -23.31
C GLN A 292 4.76 -2.14 -23.43
N ARG A 293 3.63 -2.85 -23.31
CA ARG A 293 2.31 -2.29 -23.58
C ARG A 293 1.29 -2.73 -22.54
N LEU A 294 0.90 -1.80 -21.67
CA LEU A 294 -0.16 -1.97 -20.70
C LEU A 294 -1.40 -1.20 -21.15
N VAL A 295 -2.53 -1.90 -21.31
CA VAL A 295 -3.82 -1.29 -21.63
C VAL A 295 -4.71 -1.34 -20.40
N VAL A 296 -5.27 -0.19 -20.04
CA VAL A 296 -6.18 -0.02 -18.90
C VAL A 296 -7.52 0.49 -19.41
N THR A 297 -8.62 -0.15 -18.99
CA THR A 297 -9.99 0.22 -19.34
C THR A 297 -10.77 0.61 -18.11
N LEU A 298 -11.28 1.84 -18.10
CA LEU A 298 -11.99 2.46 -16.99
C LEU A 298 -13.52 2.34 -17.15
N LYS A 299 -14.24 2.29 -16.02
CA LYS A 299 -15.72 2.30 -15.97
C LYS A 299 -16.30 3.58 -16.58
N SER A 300 -15.61 4.69 -16.39
CA SER A 300 -15.98 6.03 -16.88
C SER A 300 -14.73 6.85 -17.12
N ARG A 301 -14.88 8.00 -17.77
CA ARG A 301 -13.78 8.96 -17.95
C ARG A 301 -13.31 9.44 -16.56
N THR A 302 -12.06 9.16 -16.23
CA THR A 302 -11.40 9.60 -14.99
C THR A 302 -10.25 10.52 -15.38
N ALA A 303 -10.43 11.83 -15.20
CA ALA A 303 -9.49 12.85 -15.69
C ALA A 303 -8.15 12.89 -14.92
N TYR A 304 -8.12 12.33 -13.70
CA TYR A 304 -6.97 12.28 -12.80
C TYR A 304 -6.36 10.87 -12.72
N PHE A 305 -6.60 10.02 -13.73
CA PHE A 305 -6.13 8.63 -13.69
C PHE A 305 -4.60 8.51 -13.77
N ASP A 306 -3.96 9.43 -14.48
CA ASP A 306 -2.50 9.61 -14.53
C ASP A 306 -1.92 9.98 -13.15
N GLU A 307 -2.60 10.82 -12.37
CA GLU A 307 -2.24 11.09 -10.98
C GLU A 307 -2.40 9.85 -10.09
N LEU A 308 -3.43 9.02 -10.30
CA LEU A 308 -3.63 7.78 -9.53
C LEU A 308 -2.49 6.79 -9.76
N VAL A 309 -2.05 6.60 -11.00
CA VAL A 309 -0.94 5.68 -11.30
C VAL A 309 0.45 6.24 -10.94
N ALA A 310 0.49 7.50 -10.49
CA ALA A 310 1.65 8.13 -9.83
C ALA A 310 1.62 7.97 -8.30
N PHE A 311 0.57 7.38 -7.72
CA PHE A 311 0.42 7.19 -6.29
C PHE A 311 1.01 5.84 -5.84
N TYR A 312 1.82 5.87 -4.77
CA TYR A 312 2.64 4.73 -4.34
C TYR A 312 1.90 3.38 -4.17
N PRO A 313 0.62 3.30 -3.74
CA PRO A 313 -0.03 2.00 -3.58
C PRO A 313 -0.19 1.24 -4.91
N LEU A 314 -0.15 1.95 -6.04
CA LEU A 314 -0.27 1.37 -7.39
C LEU A 314 1.10 1.02 -8.00
N TYR A 315 2.21 1.23 -7.28
CA TYR A 315 3.54 0.86 -7.75
C TYR A 315 3.68 -0.66 -7.87
N PRO A 316 4.41 -1.16 -8.88
CA PRO A 316 4.57 -2.58 -9.09
C PRO A 316 5.49 -3.17 -8.01
N VAL A 317 5.36 -4.47 -7.77
CA VAL A 317 6.32 -5.24 -6.97
C VAL A 317 6.78 -6.45 -7.78
N ASN A 318 8.00 -6.93 -7.53
CA ASN A 318 8.53 -8.09 -8.25
C ASN A 318 7.80 -9.37 -7.82
N ARG A 319 7.08 -9.99 -8.77
CA ARG A 319 6.28 -11.20 -8.53
C ARG A 319 7.08 -12.33 -7.87
N LYS A 320 8.26 -12.64 -8.40
CA LYS A 320 9.08 -13.77 -7.93
C LYS A 320 9.52 -13.58 -6.48
N CYS A 321 10.02 -12.39 -6.14
CA CYS A 321 10.39 -12.03 -4.76
C CYS A 321 9.21 -12.23 -3.80
N VAL A 322 8.00 -11.75 -4.17
CA VAL A 322 6.80 -11.92 -3.34
C VAL A 322 6.41 -13.38 -3.21
N GLU A 323 6.34 -14.13 -4.31
CA GLU A 323 5.93 -15.54 -4.32
C GLU A 323 6.94 -16.44 -3.59
N GLU A 324 8.24 -16.14 -3.66
CA GLU A 324 9.30 -16.92 -3.02
C GLU A 324 9.38 -16.68 -1.51
N HIS A 325 9.30 -15.42 -1.07
CA HIS A 325 9.56 -15.07 0.33
C HIS A 325 8.30 -14.81 1.16
N GLY A 326 7.22 -14.35 0.53
CA GLY A 326 5.95 -14.10 1.20
C GLY A 326 5.93 -12.93 2.17
N SER A 327 4.74 -12.58 2.66
CA SER A 327 4.58 -11.49 3.63
C SER A 327 4.83 -11.99 5.06
N PRO A 328 5.58 -11.25 5.91
CA PRO A 328 6.24 -9.97 5.64
C PRO A 328 7.66 -10.10 5.08
N ASN A 329 8.19 -11.32 4.90
CA ASN A 329 9.60 -11.59 4.65
C ASN A 329 10.13 -11.04 3.31
N TRP A 330 9.30 -10.91 2.27
CA TRP A 330 9.69 -10.38 0.97
C TRP A 330 10.16 -8.92 1.06
N THR A 331 9.68 -8.19 2.08
CA THR A 331 10.08 -6.79 2.35
C THR A 331 11.34 -6.64 3.21
N LYS A 332 11.99 -7.75 3.60
CA LYS A 332 13.24 -7.68 4.37
C LYS A 332 14.39 -7.20 3.47
N PRO A 333 15.36 -6.42 3.99
CA PRO A 333 16.45 -5.85 3.20
C PRO A 333 17.16 -6.87 2.28
N GLN A 334 17.46 -8.07 2.78
CA GLN A 334 18.16 -9.11 2.03
C GLN A 334 17.35 -9.75 0.89
N ASN A 335 16.02 -9.56 0.88
CA ASN A 335 15.09 -10.18 -0.06
C ASN A 335 14.48 -9.17 -1.03
N LEU A 336 14.35 -7.91 -0.59
CA LEU A 336 13.56 -6.89 -1.27
C LEU A 336 14.11 -6.58 -2.66
N VAL A 337 13.24 -6.71 -3.66
CA VAL A 337 13.50 -6.33 -5.05
C VAL A 337 12.63 -5.13 -5.39
N CYS A 338 13.24 -4.08 -5.90
CA CYS A 338 12.60 -2.78 -6.13
C CYS A 338 13.07 -2.15 -7.45
N ASN A 339 12.37 -1.15 -7.97
CA ASN A 339 12.62 -0.55 -9.29
C ASN A 339 12.87 0.96 -9.26
N GLY A 340 12.91 1.57 -8.08
CA GLY A 340 13.12 3.00 -7.89
C GLY A 340 14.58 3.39 -7.69
N PRO A 341 14.83 4.68 -7.36
CA PRO A 341 16.17 5.27 -7.25
C PRO A 341 17.08 4.67 -6.17
N TYR A 342 16.51 4.05 -5.14
CA TYR A 342 17.26 3.51 -4.01
C TYR A 342 16.87 2.05 -3.70
N THR A 343 17.80 1.30 -3.11
CA THR A 343 17.54 0.00 -2.49
C THR A 343 17.70 0.11 -0.97
N MET A 344 17.14 -0.84 -0.21
CA MET A 344 17.27 -0.87 1.25
C MET A 344 18.51 -1.65 1.66
N GLU A 345 19.54 -0.98 2.19
CA GLU A 345 20.72 -1.66 2.72
C GLU A 345 20.39 -2.39 4.03
N PHE A 346 19.74 -1.69 4.96
CA PHE A 346 19.22 -2.31 6.17
C PHE A 346 18.04 -1.54 6.75
N ARG A 347 17.31 -2.23 7.63
CA ARG A 347 16.29 -1.66 8.50
C ARG A 347 16.53 -2.10 9.93
N ARG A 348 16.90 -1.16 10.80
CA ARG A 348 17.04 -1.36 12.24
C ARG A 348 15.81 -0.80 12.92
N ILE A 349 14.99 -1.70 13.47
CA ILE A 349 13.70 -1.36 14.08
C ILE A 349 13.92 -0.38 15.24
N ARG A 350 13.17 0.73 15.23
CA ARG A 350 13.25 1.85 16.19
C ARG A 350 14.58 2.61 16.19
N ASP A 351 15.36 2.48 15.11
CA ASP A 351 16.57 3.27 14.86
C ASP A 351 16.44 3.97 13.51
N ARG A 352 16.71 3.25 12.42
CA ARG A 352 16.68 3.82 11.07
C ARG A 352 16.53 2.79 9.96
N ILE A 353 16.12 3.28 8.80
CA ILE A 353 16.24 2.60 7.51
C ILE A 353 17.34 3.31 6.73
N ARG A 354 18.34 2.56 6.28
CA ARG A 354 19.35 3.07 5.36
C ARG A 354 19.03 2.65 3.93
N LEU A 355 18.93 3.65 3.07
CA LEU A 355 18.72 3.50 1.64
C LEU A 355 20.03 3.86 0.92
N VAL A 356 20.36 3.08 -0.11
CA VAL A 356 21.56 3.28 -0.94
C VAL A 356 21.16 3.35 -2.40
N LYS A 357 21.84 4.19 -3.17
CA LYS A 357 21.56 4.42 -4.59
C LYS A 357 21.45 3.10 -5.35
N ASN A 358 20.41 2.97 -6.17
CA ASN A 358 20.20 1.80 -7.01
C ASN A 358 20.91 2.00 -8.36
N PRO A 359 22.04 1.33 -8.63
CA PRO A 359 22.77 1.50 -9.88
C PRO A 359 22.01 0.99 -11.12
N LYS A 360 20.91 0.25 -10.92
CA LYS A 360 20.07 -0.28 -12.00
C LYS A 360 18.84 0.59 -12.28
N TYR A 361 18.65 1.68 -11.54
CA TYR A 361 17.57 2.62 -11.80
C TYR A 361 17.77 3.28 -13.17
N TRP A 362 16.69 3.43 -13.93
CA TRP A 362 16.78 3.86 -15.33
C TRP A 362 17.24 5.31 -15.49
N ASP A 363 17.01 6.15 -14.48
CA ASP A 363 17.40 7.56 -14.43
C ASP A 363 18.48 7.82 -13.36
N VAL A 364 19.36 6.84 -13.15
CA VAL A 364 20.40 6.89 -12.10
C VAL A 364 21.33 8.09 -12.21
N GLU A 365 21.56 8.61 -13.42
CA GLU A 365 22.40 9.79 -13.68
C GLU A 365 21.82 11.07 -13.04
N GLN A 366 20.51 11.14 -12.84
CA GLN A 366 19.87 12.27 -12.15
C GLN A 366 19.88 12.12 -10.63
N VAL A 367 20.18 10.93 -10.11
CA VAL A 367 20.21 10.67 -8.67
C VAL A 367 21.54 11.16 -8.10
N GLN A 368 21.51 12.21 -7.27
CA GLN A 368 22.74 12.84 -6.74
C GLN A 368 23.20 12.28 -5.39
N LEU A 369 22.27 11.80 -4.55
CA LEU A 369 22.59 11.26 -3.22
C LEU A 369 22.94 9.78 -3.33
N GLU A 370 24.03 9.36 -2.70
CA GLU A 370 24.47 7.97 -2.62
C GLU A 370 23.78 7.23 -1.46
N VAL A 371 23.63 7.89 -0.31
CA VAL A 371 23.06 7.28 0.90
C VAL A 371 22.03 8.21 1.54
N ILE A 372 20.87 7.63 1.91
CA ILE A 372 19.81 8.30 2.67
C ILE A 372 19.51 7.52 3.95
N ASP A 373 19.48 8.21 5.09
CA ASP A 373 19.03 7.65 6.36
C ASP A 373 17.64 8.20 6.76
N ALA A 374 16.66 7.30 6.89
CA ALA A 374 15.33 7.60 7.40
C ALA A 374 15.23 7.16 8.87
N MET A 375 15.32 8.12 9.79
CA MET A 375 15.33 7.90 11.23
C MET A 375 13.91 7.66 11.78
N ALA A 376 13.75 6.76 12.75
CA ALA A 376 12.48 6.50 13.42
C ALA A 376 12.41 7.24 14.77
N VAL A 377 12.22 8.56 14.76
CA VAL A 377 12.22 9.40 15.97
C VAL A 377 10.81 9.91 16.28
N LYS A 378 10.22 9.46 17.39
CA LYS A 378 8.85 9.86 17.78
C LYS A 378 8.76 11.15 18.56
N SER A 379 9.84 11.57 19.19
CA SER A 379 9.87 12.71 20.11
C SER A 379 10.24 13.96 19.33
N GLU A 380 9.30 14.88 19.18
CA GLU A 380 9.50 16.17 18.51
C GLU A 380 10.69 16.95 19.10
N THR A 381 10.85 16.93 20.44
CA THR A 381 11.99 17.58 21.11
C THR A 381 13.32 16.91 20.75
N THR A 382 13.33 15.58 20.64
CA THR A 382 14.51 14.84 20.23
C THR A 382 14.84 15.15 18.77
N THR A 383 13.84 15.16 17.88
CA THR A 383 13.99 15.54 16.47
C THR A 383 14.59 16.94 16.34
N LEU A 384 14.04 17.94 17.06
CA LEU A 384 14.58 19.30 17.02
C LEU A 384 16.03 19.35 17.53
N ASN A 385 16.36 18.66 18.62
CA ASN A 385 17.73 18.62 19.12
C ASN A 385 18.68 17.94 18.12
N MET A 386 18.25 16.87 17.44
CA MET A 386 19.07 16.21 16.42
C MET A 386 19.36 17.16 15.25
N TYR A 387 18.35 17.92 14.81
CA TYR A 387 18.51 18.92 13.75
C TYR A 387 19.50 20.02 14.15
N LEU A 388 19.32 20.62 15.34
CA LEU A 388 20.20 21.68 15.85
C LEU A 388 21.66 21.22 16.13
N ASN A 389 21.92 19.92 16.14
CA ASN A 389 23.25 19.34 16.33
C ASN A 389 23.78 18.63 15.06
N ASP A 390 23.26 18.98 13.88
CA ASP A 390 23.68 18.46 12.56
C ASP A 390 23.60 16.93 12.41
N GLN A 391 22.73 16.29 13.20
CA GLN A 391 22.52 14.83 13.17
C GLN A 391 21.46 14.40 12.15
N ILE A 392 20.56 15.32 11.79
CA ILE A 392 19.57 15.16 10.72
C ILE A 392 19.50 16.45 9.91
N ASP A 393 19.19 16.34 8.62
CA ASP A 393 19.08 17.43 7.66
C ASP A 393 17.61 17.87 7.46
N TRP A 394 16.63 17.03 7.85
CA TRP A 394 15.21 17.40 7.80
C TRP A 394 14.41 16.85 8.99
N ALA A 395 13.85 17.76 9.78
CA ALA A 395 12.88 17.48 10.83
C ALA A 395 11.45 17.56 10.29
N THR A 396 10.72 16.43 10.23
CA THR A 396 9.35 16.41 9.69
C THR A 396 8.27 16.77 10.72
N GLN A 397 8.65 16.88 11.99
CA GLN A 397 7.78 17.25 13.11
C GLN A 397 8.58 18.08 14.11
N LEU A 398 7.92 19.05 14.75
CA LEU A 398 8.57 20.01 15.64
C LEU A 398 7.68 20.29 16.86
N PRO A 399 8.27 20.57 18.03
CA PRO A 399 7.48 20.90 19.22
C PRO A 399 6.66 22.17 18.96
N PRO A 400 5.32 22.13 19.04
CA PRO A 400 4.47 23.29 18.78
C PRO A 400 4.85 24.56 19.57
N PRO A 401 5.26 24.48 20.86
CA PRO A 401 5.70 25.66 21.60
C PRO A 401 6.94 26.35 21.02
N MET A 402 7.78 25.62 20.28
CA MET A 402 9.02 26.15 19.70
C MET A 402 8.81 26.80 18.34
N ILE A 403 7.75 26.45 17.60
CA ILE A 403 7.51 26.93 16.24
C ILE A 403 7.56 28.46 16.10
N PRO A 404 6.89 29.26 16.95
CA PRO A 404 6.97 30.73 16.85
C PRO A 404 8.41 31.24 16.98
N LYS A 405 9.21 30.63 17.87
CA LYS A 405 10.60 31.02 18.05
C LYS A 405 11.45 30.62 16.86
N LEU A 406 11.28 29.40 16.34
CA LEU A 406 12.01 28.90 15.17
C LEU A 406 11.78 29.75 13.92
N LYS A 407 10.54 30.20 13.69
CA LYS A 407 10.21 31.15 12.61
C LYS A 407 10.95 32.48 12.75
N GLU A 408 11.22 32.93 13.97
CA GLU A 408 11.95 34.17 14.25
C GLU A 408 13.47 34.00 14.06
N ILE A 409 14.04 32.91 14.59
CA ILE A 409 15.51 32.74 14.66
C ILE A 409 16.11 32.03 13.44
N MET A 410 15.32 31.23 12.73
CA MET A 410 15.77 30.42 11.59
C MET A 410 14.77 30.51 10.41
N PRO A 411 14.37 31.71 9.96
CA PRO A 411 13.33 31.86 8.95
C PRO A 411 13.67 31.22 7.59
N ALA A 412 14.95 31.18 7.22
CA ALA A 412 15.40 30.57 5.97
C ALA A 412 15.31 29.03 5.97
N GLU A 413 15.39 28.41 7.16
CA GLU A 413 15.33 26.96 7.36
C GLU A 413 13.93 26.49 7.80
N PHE A 414 13.00 27.41 7.97
CA PHE A 414 11.60 27.12 8.30
C PHE A 414 10.67 27.55 7.15
N PRO A 415 10.72 26.88 5.97
CA PRO A 415 9.72 27.11 4.95
C PRO A 415 8.36 26.60 5.45
N SER A 416 7.32 27.42 5.30
CA SER A 416 5.95 27.06 5.67
C SER A 416 5.03 27.29 4.48
N ALA A 417 4.24 26.28 4.16
CA ALA A 417 3.39 26.24 2.98
C ALA A 417 2.03 25.58 3.31
N PRO A 418 0.92 26.01 2.67
CA PRO A 418 -0.34 25.30 2.74
C PRO A 418 -0.21 23.84 2.29
N MET A 419 -0.81 22.91 3.03
CA MET A 419 -0.87 21.49 2.69
C MET A 419 -2.33 21.07 2.46
N LEU A 420 -2.61 20.28 1.42
CA LEU A 420 -3.94 19.73 1.14
C LEU A 420 -4.26 18.59 2.13
N THR A 421 -4.49 18.95 3.39
CA THR A 421 -4.75 18.01 4.49
C THR A 421 -5.71 18.65 5.50
N VAL A 422 -6.59 17.82 6.07
CA VAL A 422 -7.46 18.21 7.19
C VAL A 422 -7.19 17.29 8.38
N TYR A 423 -7.05 17.88 9.57
CA TYR A 423 -7.02 17.10 10.81
C TYR A 423 -8.46 16.96 11.34
N LEU A 424 -8.89 15.74 11.64
CA LEU A 424 -10.27 15.47 12.08
C LEU A 424 -10.35 14.40 13.16
N TYR A 425 -11.37 14.50 14.01
CA TYR A 425 -11.78 13.41 14.88
C TYR A 425 -12.74 12.48 14.14
N ARG A 426 -12.35 11.21 13.99
CA ARG A 426 -13.23 10.16 13.43
C ARG A 426 -14.18 9.68 14.52
N VAL A 427 -15.49 9.82 14.30
CA VAL A 427 -16.52 9.38 15.25
C VAL A 427 -17.10 8.05 14.80
N ASN A 428 -17.03 7.02 15.66
CA ASN A 428 -17.64 5.72 15.37
C ASN A 428 -19.17 5.79 15.50
N VAL A 429 -19.86 5.92 14.38
CA VAL A 429 -21.33 6.09 14.30
C VAL A 429 -22.12 4.81 14.59
N THR A 430 -21.46 3.66 14.77
CA THR A 430 -22.13 2.40 15.16
C THR A 430 -22.18 2.20 16.67
N LYS A 431 -21.51 3.07 17.44
CA LYS A 431 -21.53 3.03 18.91
C LYS A 431 -22.72 3.82 19.45
N ALA A 432 -23.48 3.21 20.36
CA ALA A 432 -24.62 3.84 21.01
C ALA A 432 -24.27 5.22 21.61
N GLY A 433 -25.14 6.20 21.41
CA GLY A 433 -24.94 7.60 21.74
C GLY A 433 -24.28 8.39 20.61
N LEU A 434 -23.27 7.82 19.94
CA LEU A 434 -22.61 8.44 18.79
C LEU A 434 -23.33 8.16 17.47
N ASP A 435 -24.28 7.23 17.44
CA ASP A 435 -25.24 6.98 16.37
C ASP A 435 -26.23 8.15 16.19
N ASN A 436 -26.53 8.89 17.27
CA ASN A 436 -27.35 10.10 17.23
C ASN A 436 -26.62 11.29 16.60
N SER A 437 -27.14 11.79 15.47
CA SER A 437 -26.55 12.92 14.75
C SER A 437 -26.52 14.23 15.56
N LYS A 438 -27.45 14.44 16.50
CA LYS A 438 -27.47 15.62 17.37
C LYS A 438 -26.30 15.61 18.36
N VAL A 439 -25.92 14.43 18.87
CA VAL A 439 -24.76 14.28 19.76
C VAL A 439 -23.48 14.59 19.00
N ARG A 440 -23.32 14.05 17.78
CA ARG A 440 -22.14 14.35 16.94
C ARG A 440 -22.04 15.83 16.59
N ARG A 441 -23.18 16.48 16.31
CA ARG A 441 -23.23 17.93 16.08
C ARG A 441 -22.82 18.70 17.34
N ALA A 442 -23.28 18.31 18.51
CA ALA A 442 -22.89 18.94 19.78
C ALA A 442 -21.39 18.80 20.04
N LEU A 443 -20.80 17.62 19.79
CA LEU A 443 -19.35 17.41 19.88
C LEU A 443 -18.57 18.33 18.94
N ASN A 444 -19.00 18.46 17.69
CA ASN A 444 -18.34 19.35 16.72
C ASN A 444 -18.45 20.84 17.12
N LEU A 445 -19.58 21.25 17.70
CA LEU A 445 -19.81 22.62 18.20
C LEU A 445 -19.03 22.95 19.47
N ALA A 446 -18.64 21.94 20.26
CA ALA A 446 -17.96 22.14 21.53
C ALA A 446 -16.43 22.29 21.39
N ILE A 447 -15.88 22.13 20.18
CA ILE A 447 -14.44 22.18 19.93
C ILE A 447 -14.07 23.59 19.48
N ASP A 448 -13.32 24.32 20.30
CA ASP A 448 -12.73 25.60 19.91
C ASP A 448 -11.52 25.39 18.98
N LYS A 449 -11.81 25.28 17.68
CA LYS A 449 -10.81 25.05 16.64
C LYS A 449 -9.84 26.22 16.52
N LYS A 450 -10.31 27.45 16.74
CA LYS A 450 -9.47 28.64 16.69
C LYS A 450 -8.42 28.59 17.78
N ASN A 451 -8.82 28.22 19.00
CA ASN A 451 -7.89 28.08 20.11
C ASN A 451 -6.86 26.97 19.89
N ILE A 452 -7.27 25.84 19.28
CA ILE A 452 -6.35 24.77 18.88
C ILE A 452 -5.28 25.31 17.90
N CYS A 453 -5.70 26.00 16.83
CA CYS A 453 -4.76 26.56 15.85
C CYS A 453 -3.84 27.63 16.45
N ASP A 454 -4.40 28.59 17.17
CA ASP A 454 -3.68 29.78 17.64
C ASP A 454 -2.80 29.51 18.87
N ILE A 455 -3.20 28.59 19.75
CA ILE A 455 -2.53 28.38 21.04
C ILE A 455 -1.84 27.02 21.13
N ILE A 456 -2.39 25.97 20.50
CA ILE A 456 -1.85 24.61 20.64
C ILE A 456 -0.87 24.28 19.50
N THR A 457 -1.29 24.36 18.24
CA THR A 457 -0.47 23.91 17.09
C THR A 457 0.51 24.97 16.59
N ARG A 458 0.06 26.22 16.42
CA ARG A 458 0.88 27.40 16.09
C ARG A 458 1.73 27.30 14.81
N ALA A 459 1.50 26.31 13.94
CA ALA A 459 2.27 26.15 12.71
C ALA A 459 1.76 27.02 11.56
N GLY A 460 0.56 27.58 11.71
CA GLY A 460 -0.13 28.36 10.67
C GLY A 460 -1.36 27.65 10.11
N GLU A 461 -1.80 26.57 10.76
CA GLU A 461 -3.04 25.89 10.41
C GLU A 461 -4.24 26.82 10.61
N VAL A 462 -5.25 26.63 9.77
CA VAL A 462 -6.51 27.39 9.86
C VAL A 462 -7.65 26.47 10.34
N PRO A 463 -8.62 26.99 11.11
CA PRO A 463 -9.77 26.22 11.55
C PRO A 463 -10.52 25.57 10.38
N ALA A 464 -10.59 24.24 10.38
CA ALA A 464 -11.28 23.51 9.33
C ALA A 464 -12.81 23.66 9.46
N THR A 465 -13.45 24.04 8.36
CA THR A 465 -14.91 24.23 8.27
C THR A 465 -15.62 23.11 7.48
N GLY A 466 -14.84 22.20 6.89
CA GLY A 466 -15.30 21.04 6.13
C GLY A 466 -14.20 19.98 5.99
N VAL A 467 -14.51 18.88 5.29
CA VAL A 467 -13.57 17.75 5.08
C VAL A 467 -12.62 17.99 3.91
N VAL A 468 -13.08 18.66 2.86
CA VAL A 468 -12.20 19.01 1.73
C VAL A 468 -11.54 20.35 2.03
N PRO A 469 -10.19 20.42 2.12
CA PRO A 469 -9.49 21.66 2.39
C PRO A 469 -9.64 22.64 1.20
N PRO A 470 -9.58 23.97 1.45
CA PRO A 470 -9.47 24.95 0.38
C PRO A 470 -8.14 24.80 -0.38
N GLY A 471 -8.06 25.38 -1.58
CA GLY A 471 -6.82 25.39 -2.38
C GLY A 471 -6.68 24.24 -3.39
N LEU A 472 -7.65 23.33 -3.45
CA LEU A 472 -7.72 22.33 -4.51
C LEU A 472 -8.14 22.99 -5.83
N ALA A 473 -7.40 22.73 -6.91
CA ALA A 473 -7.68 23.31 -8.23
C ALA A 473 -9.11 22.97 -8.70
N GLY A 474 -9.84 23.99 -9.18
CA GLY A 474 -11.21 23.82 -9.66
C GLY A 474 -12.27 23.57 -8.56
N TYR A 475 -11.89 23.59 -7.28
CA TYR A 475 -12.80 23.38 -6.16
C TYR A 475 -12.98 24.63 -5.32
N THR A 476 -14.24 25.02 -5.12
CA THR A 476 -14.62 26.04 -4.11
C THR A 476 -15.35 25.34 -2.99
N PRO A 477 -14.85 25.37 -1.74
CA PRO A 477 -15.55 24.74 -0.62
C PRO A 477 -16.91 25.42 -0.40
N PRO A 478 -17.96 24.66 -0.03
CA PRO A 478 -19.22 25.26 0.37
C PRO A 478 -18.99 26.14 1.62
N PRO A 479 -19.86 27.13 1.88
CA PRO A 479 -19.84 27.87 3.14
C PRO A 479 -19.91 26.87 4.29
N GLY A 480 -18.79 26.69 4.99
CA GLY A 480 -18.73 25.76 6.10
C GLY A 480 -19.51 26.29 7.30
N THR A 481 -19.60 25.49 8.35
CA THR A 481 -20.26 25.93 9.58
C THR A 481 -19.36 26.93 10.31
N ASN A 482 -19.81 28.18 10.49
CA ASN A 482 -19.06 29.30 11.11
C ASN A 482 -18.81 29.17 12.64
N TYR A 483 -18.80 27.95 13.16
CA TYR A 483 -18.68 27.66 14.59
C TYR A 483 -17.62 26.61 14.87
#